data_AF-U9UUE7-F1
#
_entry.id   AF-U9UUE7-F1
#
_cell.length_a   1.000
_cell.length_b   1.000
_cell.length_c   1.000
_cell.angle_alpha   90.00
_cell.angle_beta   90.00
_cell.angle_gamma   90.00
#
_symmetry.space_group_name_H-M   'P 1'
#
loop_
_entity.id
_entity.type
_entity.pdbx_description
1 polymer ?
#
loop_
_entity_poly.entity_id
_entity_poly.type
_entity_poly.pdbx_seq_one_letter_code
_entity_poly.pdbx_strand_id
1 'polypeptide(L)'
;MTTIRIESINAAINRANSLIDYRIYDNIHKQYNFQKQTVLSDNSLTENEKTEACITLNKIYDRSKILHNDGTRRICENCKEECLATSY
;
A
#
# COMPACT_ATOMS: atom_id res chain seq x y z
N MET A 1 -5.08 -14.12 22.40
CA MET A 1 -5.08 -12.86 21.62
C MET A 1 -3.69 -12.28 21.72
N THR A 2 -2.92 -12.30 20.64
CA THR A 2 -1.59 -11.64 20.59
C THR A 2 -1.81 -10.13 20.47
N THR A 3 -1.13 -9.36 21.32
CA THR A 3 -1.22 -7.90 21.30
C THR A 3 -0.51 -7.36 20.06
N ILE A 4 -1.28 -6.82 19.12
CA ILE A 4 -0.74 -6.13 17.93
C ILE A 4 -0.16 -4.78 18.39
N ARG A 5 1.13 -4.53 18.14
CA ARG A 5 1.78 -3.27 18.47
C ARG A 5 1.74 -2.33 17.28
N ILE A 6 0.76 -1.43 17.27
CA ILE A 6 0.56 -0.44 16.20
C ILE A 6 1.83 0.41 15.98
N GLU A 7 2.55 0.76 17.04
CA GLU A 7 3.81 1.50 16.92
C GLU A 7 4.88 0.75 16.13
N SER A 8 4.97 -0.58 16.30
CA SER A 8 5.93 -1.41 15.56
C SER A 8 5.56 -1.50 14.08
N ILE A 9 4.27 -1.61 13.77
CA ILE A 9 3.76 -1.58 12.39
C ILE A 9 4.10 -0.23 11.73
N ASN A 10 3.78 0.87 12.39
CA ASN A 10 4.06 2.22 11.88
C ASN A 10 5.56 2.44 11.69
N ALA A 11 6.39 1.98 12.63
CA ALA A 11 7.84 2.05 12.49
C ALA A 11 8.36 1.25 11.29
N ALA A 12 7.86 0.03 11.08
CA ALA A 12 8.25 -0.80 9.94
C ALA A 12 7.84 -0.16 8.60
N ILE A 13 6.62 0.38 8.50
CA ILE A 13 6.16 1.09 7.29
C ILE A 13 7.00 2.36 7.05
N ASN A 14 7.28 3.15 8.09
CA ASN A 14 8.12 4.34 7.96
C ASN A 14 9.55 4.00 7.52
N ARG A 15 10.13 2.93 8.05
CA ARG A 15 11.43 2.40 7.59
C ARG A 15 11.37 2.01 6.12
N ALA A 16 10.37 1.23 5.72
CA ALA A 16 10.17 0.84 4.33
C ALA A 16 10.06 2.05 3.40
N ASN A 17 9.33 3.10 3.80
CA ASN A 17 9.23 4.35 3.06
C ASN A 17 10.57 5.07 2.92
N SER A 18 11.35 5.15 4.00
CA SER A 18 12.65 5.83 4.00
C SER A 18 13.70 5.12 3.13
N LEU A 19 13.53 3.82 2.88
CA LEU A 19 14.42 3.00 2.07
C LEU A 19 14.12 3.04 0.57
N ILE A 20 13.06 3.74 0.14
CA ILE A 20 12.69 3.82 -1.27
C ILE A 20 13.75 4.61 -2.05
N ASP A 21 14.40 3.93 -2.99
CA ASP A 21 15.12 4.61 -4.08
C ASP A 21 14.14 4.94 -5.22
N TYR A 22 13.75 6.20 -5.33
CA TYR A 22 12.83 6.69 -6.36
C TYR A 22 13.38 6.60 -7.79
N ARG A 23 14.68 6.34 -7.98
CA ARG A 23 15.25 6.07 -9.31
C ARG A 23 14.96 4.64 -9.78
N ILE A 24 14.82 3.70 -8.85
CA ILE A 24 14.52 2.29 -9.13
C ILE A 24 13.01 2.06 -9.08
N TYR A 25 12.37 2.51 -8.00
CA TYR A 25 10.94 2.41 -7.76
C TYR A 25 10.24 3.69 -8.23
N ASP A 26 10.36 3.95 -9.53
CA ASP A 26 9.94 5.19 -10.22
C ASP A 26 8.41 5.42 -10.32
N ASN A 27 7.59 4.45 -9.90
CA ASN A 27 6.13 4.56 -9.92
C ASN A 27 5.50 3.92 -8.67
N ILE A 28 4.23 4.27 -8.43
CA ILE A 28 3.51 3.89 -7.22
C ILE A 28 3.35 2.36 -7.07
N HIS A 29 3.26 1.61 -8.17
CA HIS A 29 3.16 0.14 -8.12
C HIS A 29 4.47 -0.49 -7.67
N LYS A 30 5.59 -0.01 -8.22
CA LYS A 30 6.94 -0.45 -7.82
C LYS A 30 7.21 -0.11 -6.36
N GLN A 31 6.84 1.09 -5.91
CA GLN A 31 6.97 1.52 -4.52
C GLN A 31 6.14 0.66 -3.56
N TYR A 32 4.87 0.41 -3.89
CA TYR A 32 4.00 -0.46 -3.09
C TYR A 32 4.55 -1.88 -2.96
N ASN A 33 5.02 -2.48 -4.07
CA ASN A 33 5.61 -3.82 -4.05
C ASN A 33 6.88 -3.85 -3.18
N PHE A 34 7.74 -2.84 -3.28
CA PHE A 34 8.92 -2.73 -2.43
C PHE A 34 8.55 -2.63 -0.95
N GLN A 35 7.68 -1.69 -0.59
CA GLN A 35 7.24 -1.49 0.80
C GLN A 35 6.68 -2.79 1.40
N LYS A 36 5.85 -3.49 0.64
CA LYS A 36 5.25 -4.77 1.07
C LYS A 36 6.31 -5.83 1.32
N GLN A 37 7.28 -6.00 0.43
CA GLN A 37 8.37 -6.96 0.60
C GLN A 37 9.27 -6.61 1.79
N THR A 38 9.60 -5.33 1.97
CA THR A 38 10.39 -4.86 3.12
C THR A 38 9.68 -5.16 4.44
N VAL A 39 8.37 -4.88 4.53
CA VAL A 39 7.56 -5.15 5.73
C VAL A 39 7.43 -6.65 6.00
N LEU A 40 7.20 -7.47 4.97
CA LEU A 40 7.09 -8.93 5.13
C LEU A 40 8.39 -9.59 5.57
N SER A 41 9.52 -9.00 5.18
CA SER A 41 10.88 -9.44 5.55
C SER A 41 11.35 -8.89 6.91
N ASP A 42 10.56 -8.03 7.56
CA ASP A 42 10.93 -7.43 8.85
C ASP A 42 10.75 -8.44 9.99
N ASN A 43 11.86 -8.99 10.48
CA ASN A 43 11.90 -9.96 11.57
C ASN A 43 11.51 -9.36 12.94
N SER A 44 11.37 -8.03 13.05
CA SER A 44 10.89 -7.37 14.29
C SER A 44 9.36 -7.43 14.45
N LEU A 45 8.65 -7.85 13.40
CA LEU A 45 7.20 -8.01 13.38
C LEU A 45 6.81 -9.49 13.51
N THR A 46 5.74 -9.74 14.26
CA THR A 46 5.02 -11.02 14.24
C THR A 46 4.21 -11.18 12.94
N GLU A 47 3.81 -12.41 12.60
CA GLU A 47 3.00 -12.67 11.39
C GLU A 47 1.66 -11.92 11.38
N ASN A 48 1.03 -11.74 12.55
CA ASN A 48 -0.18 -10.93 12.67
C ASN A 48 0.11 -9.45 12.41
N GLU A 49 1.21 -8.91 12.95
CA GLU A 49 1.63 -7.53 12.71
C GLU A 49 2.00 -7.29 11.23
N LYS A 50 2.65 -8.25 10.57
CA LYS A 50 2.93 -8.19 9.13
C LYS A 50 1.64 -8.16 8.30
N THR A 51 0.66 -8.95 8.69
CA THR A 51 -0.67 -8.97 8.05
C THR A 51 -1.36 -7.60 8.17
N GLU A 52 -1.39 -7.01 9.37
CA GLU A 52 -1.96 -5.68 9.59
C GLU A 52 -1.19 -4.57 8.86
N ALA A 53 0.14 -4.67 8.80
CA ALA A 53 0.97 -3.75 8.04
C ALA A 53 0.67 -3.84 6.54
N CYS A 54 0.45 -5.05 5.99
CA CYS A 54 0.04 -5.24 4.61
C CYS A 54 -1.35 -4.63 4.32
N ILE A 55 -2.32 -4.80 5.23
CA ILE A 55 -3.64 -4.17 5.12
C ILE A 55 -3.50 -2.64 5.08
N THR A 56 -2.64 -2.09 5.94
CA THR A 56 -2.37 -0.64 5.98
C THR A 56 -1.73 -0.15 4.68
N LEU A 57 -0.73 -0.86 4.16
CA LEU A 57 -0.10 -0.55 2.86
C LEU A 57 -1.09 -0.63 1.70
N ASN A 58 -2.00 -1.61 1.69
CA ASN A 58 -3.05 -1.71 0.66
C ASN A 58 -3.94 -0.46 0.65
N LYS A 59 -4.39 0.00 1.82
CA LYS A 59 -5.21 1.22 1.94
C LYS A 59 -4.46 2.46 1.42
N ILE A 60 -3.16 2.58 1.74
CA ILE A 60 -2.31 3.67 1.26
C ILE A 60 -2.16 3.61 -0.27
N TYR A 61 -1.94 2.42 -0.80
CA TYR A 61 -1.78 2.19 -2.23
C TYR A 61 -3.07 2.47 -3.02
N ASP A 62 -4.23 2.01 -2.53
CA ASP A 62 -5.52 2.32 -3.14
C ASP A 62 -5.81 3.82 -3.15
N ARG A 63 -5.53 4.51 -2.04
CA ARG A 63 -5.62 5.97 -1.98
C ARG A 63 -4.67 6.63 -2.98
N SER A 64 -3.44 6.11 -3.12
CA SER A 64 -2.44 6.66 -4.04
C SER A 64 -2.86 6.49 -5.50
N LYS A 65 -3.44 5.35 -5.87
CA LYS A 65 -4.02 5.12 -7.22
C LYS A 65 -5.09 6.17 -7.55
N ILE A 66 -6.00 6.43 -6.61
CA ILE A 66 -7.04 7.46 -6.79
C ILE A 66 -6.41 8.85 -6.98
N LEU A 67 -5.43 9.23 -6.15
CA LEU A 67 -4.77 10.53 -6.24
C LEU A 67 -4.01 10.75 -7.55
N HIS A 68 -3.41 9.70 -8.11
CA HIS A 68 -2.64 9.77 -9.35
C HIS A 68 -3.48 9.48 -10.60
N ASN A 69 -4.80 9.29 -10.46
CA ASN A 69 -5.69 8.80 -11.52
C ASN A 69 -5.16 7.54 -12.22
N ASP A 70 -4.55 6.66 -11.43
CA ASP A 70 -3.86 5.47 -11.88
C ASP A 70 -4.75 4.24 -11.71
N GLY A 71 -5.13 3.64 -12.84
CA GLY A 71 -6.06 2.51 -12.90
C GLY A 71 -6.87 2.48 -14.18
N THR A 72 -7.49 1.33 -14.46
CA THR A 72 -8.36 1.17 -15.62
C THR A 72 -9.55 2.11 -15.51
N ARG A 73 -9.85 2.86 -16.56
CA ARG A 73 -11.04 3.69 -16.62
C ARG A 73 -12.20 2.93 -17.25
N ARG A 74 -13.41 3.19 -16.76
CA ARG A 74 -14.67 2.68 -17.34
C ARG A 74 -15.69 3.80 -17.37
N ILE A 75 -16.60 3.76 -18.34
CA ILE A 75 -17.79 4.61 -18.29
C ILE A 75 -18.66 4.08 -17.15
N CYS A 76 -18.85 4.89 -16.10
CA CYS A 76 -19.72 4.52 -15.00
C CYS A 76 -21.17 4.53 -15.47
N GLU A 77 -21.90 3.43 -15.29
CA GLU A 77 -23.28 3.31 -15.75
C GLU A 77 -24.22 4.32 -15.08
N ASN A 78 -23.92 4.73 -13.84
CA ASN A 78 -24.73 5.66 -13.07
C ASN A 78 -24.47 7.12 -13.44
N CYS A 79 -23.21 7.56 -13.47
CA CYS A 79 -22.90 8.96 -13.79
C CYS A 79 -22.64 9.24 -15.28
N LYS A 80 -22.57 8.20 -16.13
CA LYS A 80 -22.31 8.30 -17.58
C LYS A 80 -20.98 8.97 -17.95
N GLU A 81 -20.08 9.13 -16.98
CA GLU A 81 -18.75 9.72 -17.17
C GLU A 81 -17.66 8.66 -17.09
N GLU A 82 -16.49 8.98 -17.66
CA GLU A 82 -15.29 8.16 -17.52
C GLU A 82 -14.79 8.23 -16.06
N CYS A 83 -14.84 7.10 -15.37
CA CYS A 83 -14.44 6.96 -13.98
C CYS A 83 -13.34 5.90 -13.83
N LEU A 84 -12.49 6.03 -12.81
CA LEU A 84 -11.59 4.94 -12.42
C LEU A 84 -12.43 3.72 -12.00
N ALA A 85 -12.13 2.56 -12.58
CA ALA A 85 -12.71 1.30 -12.20
C ALA A 85 -12.12 0.86 -10.84
N THR A 86 -12.74 1.32 -9.76
CA THR A 86 -12.52 0.73 -8.43
C THR A 86 -13.32 -0.57 -8.36
N SER A 87 -12.65 -1.72 -8.37
CA SER A 87 -13.28 -2.99 -7.98
C SER A 87 -13.46 -2.98 -6.46
N TYR A 88 -14.70 -2.96 -5.99
CA TYR A 88 -15.05 -3.33 -4.62
C TYR A 88 -15.40 -4.82 -4.59
#